data_AF-A0A093ZRT0-F1
#
_entry.id   AF-A0A093ZRT0-F1
#
_cell.length_a   1.000
_cell.length_b   1.000
_cell.length_c   1.000
_cell.angle_alpha   90.00
_cell.angle_beta   90.00
_cell.angle_gamma   90.00
#
_symmetry.space_group_name_H-M   'P 1'
#
loop_
_entity.id
_entity.type
_entity.pdbx_description
1 polymer ?
#
loop_
_entity_poly.entity_id
_entity_poly.type
_entity_poly.pdbx_seq_one_letter_code
_entity_poly.pdbx_strand_id
1 'polypeptide(L)'
;MGAFEDPLISHLRRGEFANLTRFDGLSDGLYVGPKAGVTAAIKAALTAPDISKAKEISDVVPKETFQVDELPSSIAYYAIDVVKAKYPKIAEELPVSTSKGMKLLNKLINSHLHNNWRTLFSDGISVLKPIRTHMTAIVEPAVQLAEFLAQCPSSPVMSSCPPNNKNCNPCVAAAPMRISTPPIFRNNTKLYTIGVVPHPWTTTSSDALTKAIDVPFIRRKSTRDHWLKQATKEILGTGVSASPRLVKFKEAVASPYGASHSVWFTAEEDYPSDIDWHFGFIVPRSFANDGKSQTPVPGPERRPDPIRDPLDGNIPSDSDLKKERELLEYAKLMGKNPEQQRLLRAIEAWNLGDAEAWRFARAFMARRTMERRLWEEEERKVTGGKGSERVERPGGD
;
A
#
# COMPACT_ATOMS: atom_id res chain seq x y z
N MET A 1 13.29 -1.88 -4.23
CA MET A 1 13.68 -1.91 -2.80
C MET A 1 13.88 -0.51 -2.24
N GLY A 2 13.91 0.56 -3.03
CA GLY A 2 13.86 1.93 -2.52
C GLY A 2 12.46 2.34 -2.10
N ALA A 3 12.37 3.50 -1.44
CA ALA A 3 11.09 4.16 -1.19
C ALA A 3 10.39 4.51 -2.52
N PHE A 4 9.07 4.65 -2.47
CA PHE A 4 8.29 4.97 -3.67
C PHE A 4 8.72 6.29 -4.32
N GLU A 5 9.15 7.26 -3.52
CA GLU A 5 9.60 8.60 -3.94
C GLU A 5 11.11 8.69 -4.21
N ASP A 6 11.83 7.58 -4.15
CA ASP A 6 13.25 7.53 -4.48
C ASP A 6 13.50 8.19 -5.85
N PRO A 7 14.51 9.08 -6.00
CA PRO A 7 14.71 9.84 -7.21
C PRO A 7 14.86 8.97 -8.46
N LEU A 8 15.55 7.82 -8.34
CA LEU A 8 15.72 6.89 -9.44
C LEU A 8 14.40 6.20 -9.79
N ILE A 9 13.68 5.67 -8.79
CA ILE A 9 12.37 5.03 -9.04
C ILE A 9 11.39 6.02 -9.69
N SER A 10 11.39 7.27 -9.21
CA SER A 10 10.58 8.35 -9.79
C SER A 10 11.00 8.69 -11.23
N HIS A 11 12.30 8.71 -11.51
CA HIS A 11 12.82 8.91 -12.87
C HIS A 11 12.41 7.77 -13.81
N LEU A 12 12.54 6.51 -13.38
CA LEU A 12 12.12 5.34 -14.16
C LEU A 12 10.64 5.36 -14.50
N ARG A 13 9.77 5.75 -13.56
CA ARG A 13 8.31 5.83 -13.79
C ARG A 13 7.90 6.94 -14.76
N ARG A 14 8.64 8.05 -14.82
CA ARG A 14 8.35 9.12 -15.78
C ARG A 14 8.58 8.67 -17.22
N GLY A 15 9.52 7.74 -17.44
CA GLY A 15 9.84 7.24 -18.79
C GLY A 15 10.52 8.25 -19.70
N GLU A 16 10.99 9.38 -19.14
CA GLU A 16 11.68 10.44 -19.86
C GLU A 16 13.19 10.29 -19.68
N PHE A 17 13.85 9.70 -20.67
CA PHE A 17 15.29 9.41 -20.63
C PHE A 17 16.05 10.26 -21.65
N ALA A 18 17.04 11.01 -21.17
CA ALA A 18 17.87 11.86 -22.05
C ALA A 18 18.88 11.03 -22.84
N ASN A 19 19.61 10.15 -22.16
CA ASN A 19 20.69 9.34 -22.72
C ASN A 19 20.44 7.85 -22.48
N LEU A 20 21.17 7.02 -23.21
CA LEU A 20 21.29 5.61 -22.86
C LEU A 20 22.19 5.48 -21.64
N THR A 21 21.65 4.91 -20.57
CA THR A 21 22.34 4.77 -19.30
C THR A 21 22.33 3.32 -18.85
N ARG A 22 23.48 2.87 -18.35
CA ARG A 22 23.64 1.62 -17.60
C ARG A 22 24.08 1.95 -16.18
N PHE A 23 23.77 1.08 -15.24
CA PHE A 23 24.13 1.27 -13.84
C PHE A 23 25.27 0.34 -13.44
N ASP A 24 26.26 0.87 -12.75
CA ASP A 24 27.37 0.07 -12.25
C ASP A 24 26.88 -1.01 -11.28
N GLY A 25 27.52 -2.18 -11.29
CA GLY A 25 27.14 -3.32 -10.45
C GLY A 25 25.79 -3.99 -10.74
N LEU A 26 25.04 -3.53 -11.76
CA LEU A 26 23.82 -4.20 -12.24
C LEU A 26 24.06 -5.11 -13.47
N SER A 27 25.28 -5.18 -14.00
CA SER A 27 25.62 -5.95 -15.21
C SER A 27 24.61 -5.70 -16.34
N ASP A 28 23.93 -6.74 -16.85
CA ASP A 28 22.90 -6.67 -17.87
C ASP A 28 21.48 -6.47 -17.32
N GLY A 29 21.34 -6.27 -16.00
CA GLY A 29 20.06 -6.26 -15.30
C GLY A 29 19.19 -5.03 -15.54
N LEU A 30 19.78 -3.88 -15.91
CA LEU A 30 19.01 -2.67 -16.21
C LEU A 30 19.75 -1.72 -17.16
N TYR A 31 19.10 -1.42 -18.29
CA TYR A 31 19.45 -0.34 -19.19
C TYR A 31 18.25 0.57 -19.36
N VAL A 32 18.49 1.88 -19.39
CA VAL A 32 17.45 2.88 -19.60
C VAL A 32 17.85 3.82 -20.73
N GLY A 33 16.88 4.38 -21.44
CA GLY A 33 17.19 5.32 -22.50
C GLY A 33 16.02 5.61 -23.42
N PRO A 34 16.17 6.61 -24.31
CA PRO A 34 15.14 6.94 -25.27
C PRO A 34 14.94 5.78 -26.25
N LYS A 35 13.69 5.57 -26.68
CA LYS A 35 13.31 4.46 -27.57
C LYS A 35 14.23 4.31 -28.80
N ALA A 36 14.58 5.44 -29.42
CA ALA A 36 15.48 5.47 -30.57
C ALA A 36 16.89 4.98 -30.22
N GLY A 37 17.44 5.45 -29.09
CA GLY A 37 18.73 5.01 -28.57
C GLY A 37 18.72 3.51 -28.27
N VAL A 38 17.72 3.03 -27.54
CA VAL A 38 17.61 1.60 -27.18
C VAL A 38 17.53 0.73 -28.43
N THR A 39 16.75 1.16 -29.43
CA THR A 39 16.64 0.45 -30.71
C THR A 39 17.98 0.43 -31.47
N ALA A 40 18.71 1.54 -31.47
CA ALA A 40 20.02 1.62 -32.11
C ALA A 40 21.06 0.73 -31.42
N ALA A 41 21.10 0.74 -30.09
CA ALA A 41 21.99 -0.11 -29.30
C ALA A 41 21.70 -1.61 -29.51
N ILE A 42 20.42 -2.01 -29.51
CA ILE A 42 20.02 -3.40 -29.79
C ILE A 42 20.43 -3.80 -31.21
N LYS A 43 20.19 -2.95 -32.21
CA LYS A 43 20.59 -3.23 -33.60
C LYS A 43 22.11 -3.38 -33.73
N ALA A 44 22.87 -2.45 -33.14
CA ALA A 44 24.33 -2.50 -33.16
C ALA A 44 24.86 -3.79 -32.55
N ALA A 45 24.31 -4.19 -31.39
CA ALA A 45 24.66 -5.44 -30.74
C ALA A 45 24.34 -6.66 -31.61
N LEU A 46 23.13 -6.74 -32.19
CA LEU A 46 22.72 -7.86 -33.05
C LEU A 46 23.57 -7.98 -34.33
N THR A 47 24.14 -6.88 -34.82
CA THR A 47 25.03 -6.87 -35.98
C THR A 47 26.49 -7.16 -35.64
N ALA A 48 26.85 -7.23 -34.35
CA ALA A 48 28.22 -7.44 -33.93
C ALA A 48 28.67 -8.89 -34.20
N PRO A 49 29.83 -9.10 -34.85
CA PRO A 49 30.29 -10.45 -35.21
C PRO A 49 30.57 -11.35 -34.00
N ASP A 50 30.89 -10.76 -32.85
CA ASP A 50 31.19 -11.48 -31.60
C ASP A 50 30.02 -11.54 -30.60
N ILE A 51 28.78 -11.25 -31.02
CA ILE A 51 27.59 -11.33 -30.14
C ILE A 51 27.45 -12.69 -29.45
N SER A 52 27.85 -13.78 -30.11
CA SER A 52 27.79 -15.14 -29.55
C SER A 52 28.72 -15.38 -28.36
N LYS A 53 29.74 -14.52 -28.18
CA LYS A 53 30.71 -14.59 -27.07
C LYS A 53 30.46 -13.51 -26.00
N ALA A 54 29.60 -12.55 -26.31
CA ALA A 54 29.28 -11.44 -25.42
C ALA A 54 28.51 -11.94 -24.20
N LYS A 55 28.89 -11.47 -23.02
CA LYS A 55 28.11 -11.71 -21.80
C LYS A 55 27.13 -10.58 -21.56
N GLU A 56 27.53 -9.36 -21.89
CA GLU A 56 26.73 -8.16 -21.78
C GLU A 56 26.62 -7.43 -23.12
N ILE A 57 25.53 -6.69 -23.34
CA ILE A 57 25.37 -5.87 -24.55
C ILE A 57 26.49 -4.82 -24.67
N SER A 58 26.97 -4.33 -23.52
CA SER A 58 28.10 -3.40 -23.37
C SER A 58 29.42 -3.95 -23.90
N ASP A 59 29.57 -5.28 -24.02
CA ASP A 59 30.79 -5.91 -24.54
C ASP A 59 30.93 -5.75 -26.06
N VAL A 60 29.80 -5.55 -26.77
CA VAL A 60 29.73 -5.58 -28.25
C VAL A 60 29.33 -4.27 -28.89
N VAL A 61 28.80 -3.33 -28.10
CA VAL A 61 28.53 -1.97 -28.56
C VAL A 61 29.69 -1.01 -28.22
N PRO A 62 29.87 0.10 -28.96
CA PRO A 62 30.88 1.10 -28.62
C PRO A 62 30.75 1.57 -27.17
N LYS A 63 31.88 1.76 -26.48
CA LYS A 63 31.91 2.09 -25.04
C LYS A 63 31.20 3.41 -24.72
N GLU A 64 31.17 4.33 -25.69
CA GLU A 64 30.55 5.64 -25.62
C GLU A 64 29.01 5.58 -25.78
N THR A 65 28.46 4.41 -26.11
CA THR A 65 27.02 4.21 -26.31
C THR A 65 26.23 4.38 -25.02
N PHE A 66 26.81 3.97 -23.88
CA PHE A 66 26.15 4.02 -22.58
C PHE A 66 26.87 4.98 -21.64
N GLN A 67 26.11 5.90 -21.04
CA GLN A 67 26.54 6.58 -19.82
C GLN A 67 26.48 5.58 -18.67
N VAL A 68 27.51 5.57 -17.83
CA VAL A 68 27.58 4.71 -16.65
C VAL A 68 27.22 5.55 -15.45
N ASP A 69 26.13 5.19 -14.80
CA ASP A 69 25.69 5.79 -13.55
C ASP A 69 26.05 4.89 -12.37
N GLU A 70 26.03 5.44 -11.16
CA GLU A 70 26.41 4.73 -9.94
C GLU A 70 25.46 3.57 -9.61
N LEU A 71 25.95 2.58 -8.85
CA LEU A 71 25.12 1.47 -8.37
C LEU A 71 23.94 2.00 -7.54
N PRO A 72 22.69 1.80 -7.99
CA PRO A 72 21.56 2.39 -7.30
C PRO A 72 21.23 1.69 -5.98
N SER A 73 21.12 2.48 -4.92
CA SER A 73 20.73 1.99 -3.60
C SER A 73 19.28 1.48 -3.53
N SER A 74 18.41 1.92 -4.46
CA SER A 74 16.98 1.57 -4.49
C SER A 74 16.64 0.28 -5.25
N ILE A 75 17.58 -0.27 -6.03
CA ILE A 75 17.35 -1.47 -6.84
C ILE A 75 18.16 -2.63 -6.27
N ALA A 76 17.46 -3.73 -6.01
CA ALA A 76 18.09 -4.98 -5.58
C ALA A 76 18.22 -5.92 -6.77
N TYR A 77 19.46 -6.30 -7.07
CA TYR A 77 19.76 -7.20 -8.17
C TYR A 77 20.06 -8.61 -7.65
N TYR A 78 19.18 -9.55 -8.00
CA TYR A 78 19.24 -10.96 -7.60
C TYR A 78 19.85 -11.80 -8.71
N ALA A 79 21.05 -11.43 -9.18
CA ALA A 79 21.79 -12.22 -10.15
C ALA A 79 22.15 -13.61 -9.59
N ILE A 80 22.36 -14.58 -10.48
CA ILE A 80 22.55 -15.99 -10.10
C ILE A 80 23.77 -16.16 -9.19
N ASP A 81 24.86 -15.45 -9.45
CA ASP A 81 26.06 -15.42 -8.63
C ASP A 81 25.80 -14.83 -7.24
N VAL A 82 25.04 -13.73 -7.16
CA VAL A 82 24.60 -13.12 -5.90
C VAL A 82 23.70 -14.08 -5.11
N VAL A 83 22.79 -14.78 -5.79
CA VAL A 83 21.91 -15.77 -5.17
C VAL A 83 22.71 -16.96 -4.62
N LYS A 84 23.68 -17.46 -5.38
CA LYS A 84 24.61 -18.51 -4.92
C LYS A 84 25.41 -18.08 -3.70
N ALA A 85 25.89 -16.85 -3.67
CA ALA A 85 26.70 -16.35 -2.58
C ALA A 85 25.89 -16.05 -1.30
N LYS A 86 24.66 -15.52 -1.42
CA LYS A 86 23.90 -15.00 -0.27
C LYS A 86 22.72 -15.86 0.16
N TYR A 87 22.17 -16.70 -0.72
CA TYR A 87 20.93 -17.44 -0.47
C TYR A 87 21.09 -18.93 -0.83
N PRO A 88 21.90 -19.69 -0.07
CA PRO A 88 22.30 -21.05 -0.42
C PRO A 88 21.11 -22.00 -0.63
N LYS A 89 20.08 -21.91 0.22
CA LYS A 89 18.85 -22.70 0.12
C LYS A 89 18.13 -22.56 -1.23
N ILE A 90 18.23 -21.40 -1.88
CA ILE A 90 17.63 -21.17 -3.20
C ILE A 90 18.59 -21.64 -4.29
N ALA A 91 19.88 -21.39 -4.10
CA ALA A 91 20.93 -21.82 -5.02
C ALA A 91 21.00 -23.34 -5.19
N GLU A 92 20.73 -24.11 -4.13
CA GLU A 92 20.65 -25.57 -4.15
C GLU A 92 19.42 -26.08 -4.90
N GLU A 93 18.28 -25.38 -4.81
CA GLU A 93 17.02 -25.82 -5.42
C GLU A 93 16.92 -25.49 -6.92
N LEU A 94 17.58 -24.42 -7.37
CA LEU A 94 17.59 -23.97 -8.77
C LEU A 94 18.04 -25.05 -9.79
N PRO A 95 19.14 -25.80 -9.58
CA PRO A 95 19.54 -26.87 -10.49
C PRO A 95 18.64 -28.10 -10.41
N VAL A 96 17.97 -28.33 -9.26
CA VAL A 96 17.05 -29.47 -9.08
C VAL A 96 15.72 -29.23 -9.77
N SER A 97 15.14 -28.04 -9.57
CA SER A 97 13.91 -27.62 -10.24
C SER A 97 13.90 -26.11 -10.38
N THR A 98 14.09 -25.64 -11.61
CA THR A 98 14.09 -24.20 -11.91
C THR A 98 12.77 -23.55 -11.48
N SER A 99 11.63 -24.21 -11.69
CA SER A 99 10.32 -23.68 -11.29
C SER A 99 10.21 -23.51 -9.77
N LYS A 100 10.65 -24.50 -8.99
CA LYS A 100 10.61 -24.46 -7.53
C LYS A 100 11.60 -23.42 -6.98
N GLY A 101 12.82 -23.39 -7.50
CA GLY A 101 13.84 -22.39 -7.14
C GLY A 101 13.38 -20.96 -7.43
N MET A 102 12.76 -20.71 -8.59
CA MET A 102 12.22 -19.38 -8.94
C MET A 102 11.03 -18.98 -8.07
N LYS A 103 10.15 -19.92 -7.70
CA LYS A 103 9.07 -19.66 -6.72
C LYS A 103 9.63 -19.28 -5.34
N LEU A 104 10.68 -19.97 -4.88
CA LEU A 104 11.36 -19.61 -3.63
C LEU A 104 12.02 -18.23 -3.72
N LEU A 105 12.65 -17.90 -4.85
CA LEU A 105 13.23 -16.59 -5.09
C LEU A 105 12.17 -15.49 -5.09
N ASN A 106 11.03 -15.70 -5.76
CA ASN A 106 9.91 -14.75 -5.75
C ASN A 106 9.40 -14.51 -4.31
N LYS A 107 9.24 -15.59 -3.52
CA LYS A 107 8.84 -15.49 -2.11
C LYS A 107 9.86 -14.69 -1.29
N LEU A 108 11.16 -14.91 -1.51
CA LEU A 108 12.24 -14.16 -0.86
C LEU A 108 12.20 -12.67 -1.24
N ILE A 109 12.03 -12.35 -2.52
CA ILE A 109 11.95 -10.96 -3.01
C ILE A 109 10.74 -10.24 -2.40
N ASN A 110 9.57 -10.87 -2.40
CA ASN A 110 8.36 -10.34 -1.76
C ASN A 110 8.59 -10.07 -0.26
N SER A 111 9.23 -11.01 0.44
CA SER A 111 9.57 -10.84 1.86
C SER A 111 10.51 -9.65 2.10
N HIS A 112 11.51 -9.45 1.24
CA HIS A 112 12.41 -8.32 1.36
C HIS A 112 11.70 -6.98 1.06
N LEU A 113 10.79 -6.94 0.08
CA LEU A 113 9.99 -5.74 -0.24
C LEU A 113 9.10 -5.34 0.93
N HIS A 114 8.37 -6.31 1.50
CA HIS A 114 7.51 -6.05 2.66
C HIS A 114 8.34 -5.60 3.87
N ASN A 115 9.44 -6.27 4.20
CA ASN A 115 10.30 -5.86 5.32
C ASN A 115 10.89 -4.46 5.13
N ASN A 116 11.26 -4.11 3.90
CA ASN A 116 11.74 -2.77 3.59
C ASN A 116 10.65 -1.72 3.79
N TRP A 117 9.43 -1.97 3.31
CA TRP A 117 8.28 -1.10 3.56
C TRP A 117 8.06 -0.88 5.07
N ARG A 118 8.13 -1.94 5.86
CA ARG A 118 8.03 -1.83 7.32
C ARG A 118 9.13 -0.98 7.95
N THR A 119 10.35 -1.08 7.43
CA THR A 119 11.51 -0.31 7.92
C THR A 119 11.39 1.17 7.57
N LEU A 120 10.81 1.49 6.40
CA LEU A 120 10.53 2.87 5.99
C LEU A 120 9.53 3.53 6.97
N PHE A 121 8.50 2.81 7.39
CA PHE A 121 7.47 3.30 8.30
C PHE A 121 7.74 2.89 9.75
N SER A 122 8.90 3.28 10.27
CA SER A 122 9.38 2.89 11.61
C SER A 122 8.47 3.32 12.76
N ASP A 123 7.69 4.39 12.59
CA ASP A 123 6.76 4.89 13.61
C ASP A 123 5.44 4.10 13.63
N GLY A 124 5.22 3.25 12.62
CA GLY A 124 4.11 2.32 12.53
C GLY A 124 3.05 2.70 11.50
N ILE A 125 1.82 2.27 11.77
CA ILE A 125 0.64 2.48 10.92
C ILE A 125 -0.41 3.24 11.71
N SER A 126 -0.97 4.28 11.10
CA SER A 126 -2.07 5.07 11.61
C SER A 126 -3.34 4.81 10.81
N VAL A 127 -4.33 4.19 11.43
CA VAL A 127 -5.66 3.99 10.85
C VAL A 127 -6.58 5.12 11.31
N LEU A 128 -6.88 6.04 10.41
CA LEU A 128 -7.57 7.27 10.78
C LEU A 128 -9.01 6.99 11.28
N LYS A 129 -9.31 7.40 12.52
CA LYS A 129 -10.65 7.29 13.15
C LYS A 129 -11.14 8.66 13.66
N PRO A 130 -11.57 9.58 12.77
CA PRO A 130 -11.77 10.99 13.14
C PRO A 130 -12.80 11.24 14.24
N ILE A 131 -13.89 10.48 14.25
CA ILE A 131 -14.86 10.50 15.34
C ILE A 131 -14.51 9.36 16.28
N ARG A 132 -14.07 9.70 17.49
CA ARG A 132 -13.56 8.73 18.47
C ARG A 132 -14.64 7.73 18.93
N THR A 133 -15.88 8.16 18.90
CA THR A 133 -17.09 7.38 19.20
C THR A 133 -17.71 6.84 17.93
N HIS A 134 -18.26 5.65 18.00
CA HIS A 134 -19.15 5.05 16.99
C HIS A 134 -18.59 4.79 15.58
N MET A 135 -17.31 5.06 15.31
CA MET A 135 -16.66 4.75 14.03
C MET A 135 -15.85 3.45 14.03
N THR A 136 -15.95 2.60 15.05
CA THR A 136 -15.07 1.42 15.16
C THR A 136 -15.36 0.41 14.07
N ALA A 137 -16.65 0.12 13.80
CA ALA A 137 -17.03 -0.77 12.70
C ALA A 137 -16.66 -0.21 11.32
N ILE A 138 -16.67 1.13 11.16
CA ILE A 138 -16.34 1.80 9.89
C ILE A 138 -14.86 1.60 9.54
N VAL A 139 -13.96 1.68 10.53
CA VAL A 139 -12.51 1.57 10.29
C VAL A 139 -11.99 0.13 10.42
N GLU A 140 -12.84 -0.81 10.83
CA GLU A 140 -12.47 -2.22 11.10
C GLU A 140 -11.74 -2.88 9.91
N PRO A 141 -12.18 -2.78 8.64
CA PRO A 141 -11.44 -3.34 7.51
C PRO A 141 -10.04 -2.74 7.31
N ALA A 142 -9.88 -1.46 7.64
CA ALA A 142 -8.58 -0.78 7.56
C ALA A 142 -7.65 -1.16 8.71
N VAL A 143 -8.20 -1.43 9.91
CA VAL A 143 -7.45 -1.99 11.04
C VAL A 143 -6.95 -3.39 10.68
N GLN A 144 -7.80 -4.24 10.10
CA GLN A 144 -7.40 -5.57 9.64
C GLN A 144 -6.27 -5.50 8.61
N LEU A 145 -6.35 -4.58 7.64
CA LEU A 145 -5.27 -4.36 6.69
C LEU A 145 -3.96 -3.92 7.38
N ALA A 146 -4.05 -3.02 8.37
CA ALA A 146 -2.89 -2.61 9.16
C ALA A 146 -2.26 -3.80 9.91
N GLU A 147 -3.07 -4.68 10.48
CA GLU A 147 -2.62 -5.89 11.16
C GLU A 147 -1.89 -6.84 10.21
N PHE A 148 -2.39 -7.01 8.99
CA PHE A 148 -1.70 -7.80 7.96
C PHE A 148 -0.36 -7.19 7.53
N LEU A 149 -0.31 -5.87 7.39
CA LEU A 149 0.93 -5.15 7.04
C LEU A 149 1.96 -5.15 8.17
N ALA A 150 1.51 -5.14 9.43
CA ALA A 150 2.37 -5.17 10.60
C ALA A 150 3.01 -6.55 10.86
N GLN A 151 2.51 -7.61 10.21
CA GLN A 151 3.06 -8.96 10.35
C GLN A 151 4.41 -9.12 9.65
N CYS A 152 5.23 -10.05 10.14
CA CYS A 152 6.47 -10.41 9.46
C CYS A 152 6.15 -11.27 8.23
N PRO A 153 6.71 -10.96 7.05
CA PRO A 153 6.54 -11.80 5.88
C PRO A 153 7.18 -13.17 6.08
N SER A 154 6.57 -14.20 5.49
CA SER A 154 7.15 -15.54 5.44
C SER A 154 8.30 -15.58 4.43
N SER A 155 9.52 -15.82 4.89
CA SER A 155 10.71 -15.96 4.03
C SER A 155 11.21 -17.40 3.98
N PRO A 156 11.65 -17.92 2.82
CA PRO A 156 12.32 -19.22 2.75
C PRO A 156 13.69 -19.22 3.47
N VAL A 157 14.33 -18.06 3.59
CA VAL A 157 15.58 -17.84 4.31
C VAL A 157 15.29 -16.88 5.46
N MET A 158 15.37 -17.38 6.69
CA MET A 158 15.11 -16.56 7.86
C MET A 158 16.17 -15.46 7.99
N SER A 159 15.74 -14.27 8.40
CA SER A 159 16.62 -13.14 8.71
C SER A 159 17.57 -12.72 7.57
N SER A 160 17.12 -12.83 6.31
CA SER A 160 17.90 -12.41 5.15
C SER A 160 17.69 -10.93 4.81
N CYS A 161 18.71 -10.34 4.20
CA CYS A 161 18.67 -8.97 3.67
C CYS A 161 18.75 -8.94 2.14
N PRO A 162 18.15 -7.93 1.49
CA PRO A 162 18.24 -7.80 0.05
C PRO A 162 19.67 -7.46 -0.40
N PRO A 163 20.07 -7.80 -1.64
CA PRO A 163 21.44 -7.64 -2.12
C PRO A 163 22.03 -6.23 -2.02
N ASN A 164 21.19 -5.22 -2.21
CA ASN A 164 21.53 -3.79 -2.18
C ASN A 164 21.66 -3.21 -0.76
N ASN A 165 21.22 -3.92 0.27
CA ASN A 165 21.32 -3.45 1.66
C ASN A 165 21.74 -4.60 2.59
N LYS A 166 23.05 -4.69 2.85
CA LYS A 166 23.61 -5.73 3.74
C LYS A 166 23.28 -5.52 5.22
N ASN A 167 22.97 -4.29 5.62
CA ASN A 167 22.72 -3.89 7.01
C ASN A 167 21.22 -3.73 7.28
N CYS A 168 20.37 -4.46 6.57
CA CYS A 168 18.93 -4.38 6.81
C CYS A 168 18.61 -4.93 8.20
N ASN A 169 17.52 -4.44 8.80
CA ASN A 169 16.98 -5.02 10.03
C ASN A 169 15.96 -6.09 9.65
N PRO A 170 16.25 -7.38 9.85
CA PRO A 170 15.29 -8.41 9.51
C PRO A 170 14.10 -8.36 10.46
N CYS A 171 12.95 -8.75 9.93
CA CYS A 171 11.73 -8.75 10.71
C CYS A 171 11.78 -9.75 11.88
N VAL A 172 11.52 -9.26 13.09
CA VAL A 172 11.39 -10.11 14.29
C VAL A 172 9.99 -9.95 14.89
N ALA A 173 9.33 -11.06 15.19
CA ALA A 173 8.00 -11.06 15.80
C ALA A 173 7.97 -10.43 17.21
N ALA A 174 9.14 -10.30 17.85
CA ALA A 174 9.28 -9.66 19.15
C ALA A 174 9.13 -8.13 19.11
N ALA A 175 9.29 -7.50 17.93
CA ALA A 175 9.12 -6.05 17.73
C ALA A 175 8.06 -5.80 16.65
N PRO A 176 6.75 -5.96 16.97
CA PRO A 176 5.69 -5.69 16.02
C PRO A 176 5.63 -4.20 15.67
N MET A 177 5.18 -3.89 14.46
CA MET A 177 4.88 -2.49 14.12
C MET A 177 3.72 -1.99 14.97
N ARG A 178 3.83 -0.75 15.44
CA ARG A 178 2.75 -0.09 16.18
C ARG A 178 1.60 0.20 15.24
N ILE A 179 0.38 -0.14 15.66
CA ILE A 179 -0.85 0.28 15.00
C ILE A 179 -1.57 1.22 15.95
N SER A 180 -2.02 2.36 15.43
CA SER A 180 -2.79 3.36 16.17
C SER A 180 -4.04 3.77 15.38
N THR A 181 -5.04 4.28 16.08
CA THR A 181 -6.32 4.74 15.52
C THR A 181 -6.61 6.21 15.85
N PRO A 182 -5.73 7.15 15.47
CA PRO A 182 -5.87 8.54 15.88
C PRO A 182 -7.06 9.22 15.18
N PRO A 183 -7.65 10.25 15.82
CA PRO A 183 -8.72 11.03 15.22
C PRO A 183 -8.26 12.08 14.21
N ILE A 184 -6.95 12.30 14.10
CA ILE A 184 -6.41 13.39 13.30
C ILE A 184 -5.31 12.85 12.39
N PHE A 185 -5.30 13.35 11.17
CA PHE A 185 -4.27 13.05 10.19
C PHE A 185 -2.99 13.80 10.53
N ARG A 186 -1.87 13.07 10.54
CA ARG A 186 -0.52 13.59 10.77
C ARG A 186 0.33 13.41 9.54
N ASN A 187 0.99 14.49 9.12
CA ASN A 187 1.97 14.42 8.06
C ASN A 187 3.34 14.05 8.65
N ASN A 188 3.63 12.75 8.75
CA ASN A 188 4.91 12.22 9.22
C ASN A 188 5.44 11.19 8.22
N THR A 189 6.69 11.36 7.79
CA THR A 189 7.36 10.51 6.79
C THR A 189 7.56 9.06 7.27
N LYS A 190 7.66 8.84 8.59
CA LYS A 190 7.89 7.52 9.19
C LYS A 190 6.62 6.78 9.58
N LEU A 191 5.45 7.37 9.32
CA LEU A 191 4.15 6.83 9.71
C LEU A 191 3.31 6.59 8.46
N TYR A 192 2.90 5.35 8.23
CA TYR A 192 1.99 5.05 7.12
C TYR A 192 0.55 5.31 7.53
N THR A 193 -0.23 6.01 6.71
CA THR A 193 -1.64 6.30 7.02
C THR A 193 -2.60 5.45 6.20
N ILE A 194 -3.54 4.79 6.86
CA ILE A 194 -4.71 4.17 6.22
C ILE A 194 -5.94 4.99 6.57
N GLY A 195 -6.56 5.61 5.59
CA GLY A 195 -7.74 6.42 5.78
C GLY A 195 -9.01 5.73 5.29
N VAL A 196 -10.08 5.83 6.08
CA VAL A 196 -11.43 5.41 5.66
C VAL A 196 -12.32 6.64 5.63
N VAL A 197 -12.87 6.92 4.46
CA VAL A 197 -13.73 8.08 4.19
C VAL A 197 -15.17 7.59 4.08
N PRO A 198 -15.99 7.71 5.13
CA PRO A 198 -17.40 7.38 5.07
C PRO A 198 -18.20 8.42 4.27
N HIS A 199 -19.29 7.97 3.65
CA HIS A 199 -20.30 8.85 3.11
C HIS A 199 -20.93 9.69 4.26
N PRO A 200 -21.33 10.96 4.03
CA PRO A 200 -21.93 11.78 5.08
C PRO A 200 -23.13 11.16 5.79
N TRP A 201 -23.92 10.35 5.07
CA TRP A 201 -24.98 9.51 5.65
C TRP A 201 -24.43 8.56 6.71
N THR A 202 -23.44 7.74 6.34
CA THR A 202 -22.79 6.76 7.21
C THR A 202 -22.21 7.44 8.45
N THR A 203 -21.50 8.56 8.26
CA THR A 203 -20.97 9.38 9.36
C THR A 203 -22.07 9.82 10.31
N THR A 204 -23.15 10.40 9.79
CA THR A 204 -24.24 10.95 10.60
C THR A 204 -25.02 9.87 11.33
N SER A 205 -25.30 8.74 10.65
CA SER A 205 -26.01 7.61 11.26
C SER A 205 -25.21 6.93 12.35
N SER A 206 -23.89 6.81 12.14
CA SER A 206 -22.96 6.23 13.11
C SER A 206 -22.80 7.15 14.32
N ASP A 207 -22.53 8.45 14.13
CA ASP A 207 -22.33 9.43 15.20
C ASP A 207 -23.58 9.55 16.10
N ALA A 208 -24.77 9.47 15.51
CA ALA A 208 -26.05 9.52 16.22
C ALA A 208 -26.60 8.13 16.64
N LEU A 209 -25.91 7.05 16.28
CA LEU A 209 -26.29 5.65 16.50
C LEU A 209 -27.76 5.34 16.10
N THR A 210 -28.21 5.87 14.96
CA THR A 210 -29.61 5.75 14.50
C THR A 210 -29.77 5.69 12.98
N LYS A 211 -30.81 4.99 12.52
CA LYS A 211 -31.26 4.97 11.11
C LYS A 211 -32.29 6.06 10.80
N ALA A 212 -32.91 6.63 11.84
CA ALA A 212 -34.01 7.59 11.72
C ALA A 212 -33.47 9.02 11.49
N ILE A 213 -32.95 9.26 10.28
CA ILE A 213 -32.44 10.56 9.85
C ILE A 213 -33.44 11.18 8.86
N ASP A 214 -34.04 12.29 9.26
CA ASP A 214 -34.87 13.14 8.42
C ASP A 214 -34.20 14.51 8.15
N VAL A 215 -34.81 15.33 7.29
CA VAL A 215 -34.25 16.67 6.95
C VAL A 215 -34.13 17.58 8.19
N PRO A 216 -35.11 17.65 9.11
CA PRO A 216 -34.96 18.35 10.38
C PRO A 216 -33.77 17.85 11.21
N PHE A 217 -33.57 16.53 11.31
CA PHE A 217 -32.44 15.93 12.01
C PHE A 217 -31.11 16.39 11.42
N ILE A 218 -30.97 16.33 10.10
CA ILE A 218 -29.75 16.77 9.39
C ILE A 218 -29.43 18.22 9.78
N ARG A 219 -30.39 19.14 9.73
CA ARG A 219 -30.14 20.56 9.99
C ARG A 219 -29.93 20.91 11.46
N ARG A 220 -30.58 20.20 12.39
CA ARG A 220 -30.68 20.60 13.80
C ARG A 220 -29.85 19.74 14.75
N LYS A 221 -29.54 18.50 14.37
CA LYS A 221 -28.89 17.51 15.23
C LYS A 221 -27.56 16.99 14.68
N SER A 222 -27.31 17.11 13.38
CA SER A 222 -26.03 16.68 12.79
C SER A 222 -24.95 17.76 12.82
N THR A 223 -23.71 17.34 13.01
CA THR A 223 -22.54 18.21 12.92
C THR A 223 -22.08 18.34 11.47
N ARG A 224 -22.10 19.56 10.94
CA ARG A 224 -21.69 19.83 9.55
C ARG A 224 -20.20 19.54 9.32
N ASP A 225 -19.91 18.78 8.26
CA ASP A 225 -18.56 18.39 7.81
C ASP A 225 -17.71 17.78 8.95
N HIS A 226 -18.33 16.93 9.78
CA HIS A 226 -17.73 16.44 11.03
C HIS A 226 -16.44 15.66 10.76
N TRP A 227 -16.45 14.77 9.77
CA TRP A 227 -15.32 13.89 9.49
C TRP A 227 -14.10 14.70 9.02
N LEU A 228 -14.27 15.55 8.01
CA LEU A 228 -13.20 16.34 7.42
C LEU A 228 -12.62 17.35 8.41
N LYS A 229 -13.47 17.96 9.26
CA LYS A 229 -13.03 18.87 10.31
C LYS A 229 -12.13 18.19 11.33
N GLN A 230 -12.52 17.01 11.83
CA GLN A 230 -11.70 16.27 12.79
C GLN A 230 -10.40 15.77 12.14
N ALA A 231 -10.50 15.14 10.96
CA ALA A 231 -9.35 14.60 10.24
C ALA A 231 -8.26 15.65 9.98
N THR A 232 -8.63 16.90 9.68
CA THR A 232 -7.69 17.98 9.33
C THR A 232 -7.41 18.95 10.48
N LYS A 233 -7.87 18.65 11.69
CA LYS A 233 -7.84 19.58 12.84
C LYS A 233 -6.43 20.02 13.25
N GLU A 234 -5.45 19.11 13.22
CA GLU A 234 -4.07 19.40 13.65
C GLU A 234 -3.32 20.26 12.63
N ILE A 235 -3.62 20.10 11.34
CA ILE A 235 -2.95 20.84 10.26
C ILE A 235 -3.54 22.25 10.09
N LEU A 236 -4.85 22.40 10.23
CA LEU A 236 -5.56 23.65 9.89
C LEU A 236 -6.25 24.32 11.09
N GLY A 237 -6.17 23.73 12.28
CA GLY A 237 -6.90 24.21 13.46
C GLY A 237 -8.42 24.05 13.32
N THR A 238 -9.18 24.80 14.12
CA THR A 238 -10.65 24.71 14.21
C THR A 238 -11.39 25.80 13.42
N GLY A 239 -10.76 26.95 13.15
CA GLY A 239 -11.38 28.12 12.52
C GLY A 239 -11.47 28.11 10.99
N VAL A 240 -10.99 27.06 10.33
CA VAL A 240 -10.92 26.98 8.87
C VAL A 240 -12.16 26.31 8.27
N SER A 241 -12.66 26.88 7.16
CA SER A 241 -13.81 26.39 6.41
C SER A 241 -13.54 25.06 5.68
N ALA A 242 -14.56 24.45 5.07
CA ALA A 242 -14.44 23.15 4.42
C ALA A 242 -13.51 23.16 3.19
N SER A 243 -13.50 24.23 2.39
CA SER A 243 -12.75 24.25 1.11
C SER A 243 -11.23 24.11 1.29
N PRO A 244 -10.55 24.86 2.18
CA PRO A 244 -9.12 24.66 2.41
C PRO A 244 -8.81 23.28 3.02
N ARG A 245 -9.71 22.74 3.85
CA ARG A 245 -9.57 21.38 4.40
C ARG A 245 -9.61 20.33 3.30
N LEU A 246 -10.51 20.50 2.34
CA LEU A 246 -10.62 19.62 1.20
C LEU A 246 -9.35 19.62 0.35
N VAL A 247 -8.71 20.77 0.14
CA VAL A 247 -7.42 20.84 -0.58
C VAL A 247 -6.36 20.00 0.15
N LYS A 248 -6.22 20.16 1.47
CA LYS A 248 -5.27 19.37 2.26
C LYS A 248 -5.59 17.88 2.28
N PHE A 249 -6.87 17.53 2.31
CA PHE A 249 -7.30 16.15 2.16
C PHE A 249 -6.92 15.58 0.77
N LYS A 250 -7.21 16.30 -0.32
CA LYS A 250 -6.86 15.88 -1.68
C LYS A 250 -5.34 15.74 -1.86
N GLU A 251 -4.56 16.64 -1.26
CA GLU A 251 -3.09 16.52 -1.20
C GLU A 251 -2.67 15.24 -0.46
N ALA A 252 -3.25 14.95 0.71
CA ALA A 252 -2.94 13.75 1.48
C ALA A 252 -3.29 12.46 0.73
N VAL A 253 -4.34 12.47 -0.10
CA VAL A 253 -4.80 11.31 -0.87
C VAL A 253 -4.01 11.11 -2.16
N ALA A 254 -3.77 12.17 -2.92
CA ALA A 254 -3.38 12.08 -4.33
C ALA A 254 -2.06 12.76 -4.71
N SER A 255 -1.42 13.51 -3.80
CA SER A 255 -0.07 14.03 -4.09
C SER A 255 0.93 12.88 -4.24
N PRO A 256 2.07 13.07 -4.94
CA PRO A 256 3.10 12.03 -5.05
C PRO A 256 3.56 11.49 -3.69
N TYR A 257 3.68 12.38 -2.70
CA TYR A 257 3.99 12.02 -1.31
C TYR A 257 2.82 11.32 -0.61
N GLY A 258 1.59 11.83 -0.77
CA GLY A 258 0.39 11.23 -0.20
C GLY A 258 0.15 9.80 -0.70
N ALA A 259 0.31 9.57 -2.00
CA ALA A 259 0.16 8.25 -2.62
C ALA A 259 1.21 7.24 -2.15
N SER A 260 2.40 7.68 -1.73
CA SER A 260 3.45 6.81 -1.19
C SER A 260 3.34 6.54 0.31
N HIS A 261 2.76 7.47 1.07
CA HIS A 261 2.68 7.41 2.53
C HIS A 261 1.28 7.08 3.06
N SER A 262 0.30 6.94 2.17
CA SER A 262 -1.05 6.63 2.58
C SER A 262 -1.86 5.86 1.55
N VAL A 263 -2.91 5.22 2.03
CA VAL A 263 -3.96 4.64 1.19
C VAL A 263 -5.32 5.01 1.79
N TRP A 264 -6.27 5.34 0.91
CA TRP A 264 -7.58 5.83 1.31
C TRP A 264 -8.67 4.99 0.67
N PHE A 265 -9.66 4.58 1.45
CA PHE A 265 -10.82 3.81 0.98
C PHE A 265 -12.11 4.51 1.40
N THR A 266 -13.21 4.15 0.75
CA THR A 266 -14.55 4.50 1.25
C THR A 266 -15.04 3.47 2.25
N ALA A 267 -15.86 3.86 3.23
CA ALA A 267 -16.37 2.92 4.23
C ALA A 267 -17.38 1.90 3.66
N GLU A 268 -18.09 2.29 2.61
CA GLU A 268 -19.22 1.53 2.06
C GLU A 268 -18.79 0.44 1.08
N GLU A 269 -17.52 0.41 0.69
CA GLU A 269 -16.94 -0.57 -0.24
C GLU A 269 -15.76 -1.25 0.46
N ASP A 270 -15.56 -2.55 0.22
CA ASP A 270 -14.37 -3.25 0.72
C ASP A 270 -13.11 -2.65 0.06
N TYR A 271 -11.97 -2.71 0.75
CA TYR A 271 -10.72 -2.29 0.12
C TYR A 271 -10.46 -3.18 -1.11
N PRO A 272 -9.89 -2.64 -2.20
CA PRO A 272 -9.74 -3.39 -3.43
C PRO A 272 -8.94 -4.68 -3.27
N SER A 273 -9.37 -5.73 -3.98
CA SER A 273 -8.63 -6.98 -4.07
C SER A 273 -7.24 -6.81 -4.68
N ASP A 274 -7.01 -5.69 -5.37
CA ASP A 274 -5.76 -5.35 -6.02
C ASP A 274 -4.73 -4.67 -5.10
N ILE A 275 -4.99 -4.59 -3.78
CA ILE A 275 -4.18 -3.82 -2.83
C ILE A 275 -2.69 -4.20 -2.80
N ASP A 276 -2.33 -5.42 -3.17
CA ASP A 276 -0.94 -5.87 -3.28
C ASP A 276 -0.16 -5.05 -4.33
N TRP A 277 -0.84 -4.60 -5.40
CA TRP A 277 -0.27 -3.71 -6.41
C TRP A 277 0.08 -2.33 -5.86
N HIS A 278 -0.74 -1.80 -4.95
CA HIS A 278 -0.47 -0.51 -4.30
C HIS A 278 0.82 -0.57 -3.48
N PHE A 279 1.00 -1.66 -2.72
CA PHE A 279 2.19 -1.84 -1.89
C PHE A 279 3.41 -2.31 -2.67
N GLY A 280 3.21 -2.92 -3.84
CA GLY A 280 4.28 -3.52 -4.64
C GLY A 280 4.80 -4.85 -4.07
N PHE A 281 4.08 -5.45 -3.13
CA PHE A 281 4.35 -6.76 -2.56
C PHE A 281 3.04 -7.43 -2.12
N ILE A 282 3.07 -8.74 -1.96
CA ILE A 282 1.90 -9.52 -1.53
C ILE A 282 1.64 -9.25 -0.04
N VAL A 283 0.48 -8.70 0.28
CA VAL A 283 0.04 -8.51 1.67
C VAL A 283 -0.46 -9.85 2.23
N PRO A 284 0.00 -10.27 3.42
CA PRO A 284 -0.53 -11.47 4.09
C PRO A 284 -2.06 -11.40 4.25
N ARG A 285 -2.75 -12.52 4.06
CA ARG A 285 -4.23 -12.60 4.23
C ARG A 285 -4.67 -13.42 5.43
N SER A 286 -3.73 -14.10 6.05
CA SER A 286 -3.93 -14.90 7.24
C SER A 286 -2.92 -14.44 8.28
N PHE A 287 -3.35 -14.40 9.53
CA PHE A 287 -2.41 -14.30 10.64
C PHE A 287 -1.45 -15.48 10.55
N ALA A 288 -0.14 -15.21 10.47
CA ALA A 288 0.83 -16.27 10.69
C ALA A 288 0.54 -16.85 12.07
N ASN A 289 0.13 -18.12 12.13
CA ASN A 289 -0.15 -18.85 13.37
C ASN A 289 0.85 -18.44 14.42
N ASP A 290 0.33 -17.99 15.56
CA ASP A 290 1.08 -17.55 16.73
C ASP A 290 2.42 -18.26 16.77
N GLY A 291 3.50 -17.50 16.61
CA GLY A 291 4.87 -17.97 16.77
C GLY A 291 5.11 -18.43 18.20
N LYS A 292 4.41 -19.49 18.62
CA LYS A 292 4.72 -20.36 19.74
C LYS A 292 5.95 -21.13 19.32
N SER A 293 7.08 -20.44 19.25
CA SER A 293 8.33 -21.12 19.47
C SER A 293 8.20 -21.78 20.83
N GLN A 294 8.17 -23.11 20.86
CA GLN A 294 8.40 -23.87 22.08
C GLN A 294 9.87 -23.68 22.45
N THR A 295 10.19 -22.51 22.98
CA THR A 295 11.45 -22.22 23.64
C THR A 295 11.16 -22.04 25.12
N PRO A 296 12.07 -22.44 26.03
CA PRO A 296 11.87 -22.39 27.48
C PRO A 296 12.01 -20.95 28.03
N VAL A 297 11.35 -19.98 27.38
CA VAL A 297 11.33 -18.55 27.71
C VAL A 297 9.89 -18.21 28.15
N PRO A 298 9.70 -17.40 29.21
CA PRO A 298 8.45 -17.33 29.97
C PRO A 298 7.21 -17.07 29.11
N GLY A 299 6.13 -17.78 29.46
CA GLY A 299 4.92 -17.93 28.67
C GLY A 299 4.17 -16.63 28.29
N PRO A 300 3.19 -16.75 27.38
CA PRO A 300 2.43 -15.63 26.81
C PRO A 300 1.69 -14.76 27.86
N GLU A 301 1.46 -15.29 29.06
CA GLU A 301 0.84 -14.58 30.20
C GLU A 301 1.66 -13.39 30.72
N ARG A 302 2.95 -13.26 30.35
CA ARG A 302 3.83 -12.16 30.80
C ARG A 302 4.15 -11.13 29.71
N ARG A 303 3.52 -11.17 28.53
CA ARG A 303 3.63 -10.04 27.60
C ARG A 303 2.72 -8.93 28.14
N PRO A 304 3.25 -7.73 28.46
CA PRO A 304 2.40 -6.60 28.80
C PRO A 304 1.40 -6.40 27.67
N ASP A 305 0.13 -6.17 28.01
CA ASP A 305 -0.85 -5.75 27.01
C ASP A 305 -0.29 -4.55 26.25
N PRO A 306 -0.44 -4.49 24.91
CA PRO A 306 0.08 -3.38 24.14
C PRO A 306 -0.46 -2.08 24.72
N ILE A 307 0.44 -1.18 25.12
CA ILE A 307 0.08 0.13 25.65
C ILE A 307 -0.64 0.89 24.54
N ARG A 308 -1.96 1.05 24.70
CA ARG A 308 -2.83 1.74 23.75
C ARG A 308 -2.45 3.21 23.67
N ASP A 309 -2.46 3.82 22.48
CA ASP A 309 -2.17 5.24 22.38
C ASP A 309 -3.28 6.03 23.09
N PRO A 310 -2.96 6.99 23.99
CA PRO A 310 -3.98 7.87 24.58
C PRO A 310 -4.84 8.61 23.54
N LEU A 311 -4.35 8.73 22.31
CA LEU A 311 -5.08 9.34 21.20
C LEU A 311 -6.03 8.39 20.49
N ASP A 312 -5.94 7.07 20.73
CA ASP A 312 -6.85 6.09 20.13
C ASP A 312 -8.30 6.35 20.53
N GLY A 313 -9.23 5.95 19.66
CA GLY A 313 -10.65 6.04 19.94
C GLY A 313 -11.10 5.14 21.10
N ASN A 314 -12.26 5.44 21.67
CA ASN A 314 -12.84 4.65 22.76
C ASN A 314 -13.03 3.19 22.33
N ILE A 315 -12.87 2.26 23.28
CA ILE A 315 -13.24 0.86 23.08
C ILE A 315 -14.78 0.83 23.09
N PRO A 316 -15.44 0.44 21.98
CA PRO A 316 -16.89 0.34 21.97
C PRO A 316 -17.34 -0.81 22.86
N SER A 317 -18.55 -0.70 23.41
CA SER A 317 -19.21 -1.87 24.00
C SER A 317 -19.62 -2.86 22.90
N ASP A 318 -19.76 -4.14 23.22
CA ASP A 318 -20.19 -5.16 22.23
C ASP A 318 -21.56 -4.82 21.62
N SER A 319 -22.46 -4.25 22.42
CA SER A 319 -23.76 -3.73 21.98
C SER A 319 -23.60 -2.63 20.92
N ASP A 320 -22.75 -1.64 21.21
CA ASP A 320 -22.58 -0.49 20.31
C ASP A 320 -21.88 -0.92 19.03
N LEU A 321 -20.85 -1.77 19.14
CA LEU A 321 -20.16 -2.30 17.96
C LEU A 321 -21.11 -3.08 17.04
N LYS A 322 -22.02 -3.89 17.62
CA LYS A 322 -23.05 -4.58 16.84
C LYS A 322 -23.97 -3.60 16.11
N LYS A 323 -24.44 -2.55 16.80
CA LYS A 323 -25.26 -1.50 16.19
C LYS A 323 -24.50 -0.74 15.10
N GLU A 324 -23.23 -0.39 15.33
CA GLU A 324 -22.37 0.26 14.34
C GLU A 324 -22.28 -0.56 13.05
N ARG A 325 -22.07 -1.88 13.15
CA ARG A 325 -22.08 -2.80 12.00
C ARG A 325 -23.43 -2.82 11.29
N GLU A 326 -24.54 -2.90 12.04
CA GLU A 326 -25.89 -2.85 11.46
C GLU A 326 -26.20 -1.54 10.74
N LEU A 327 -25.66 -0.41 11.22
CA LEU A 327 -25.80 0.90 10.60
C LEU A 327 -24.95 1.01 9.33
N LEU A 328 -23.73 0.48 9.35
CA LEU A 328 -22.86 0.42 8.18
C LEU A 328 -23.49 -0.42 7.06
N GLU A 329 -23.99 -1.61 7.38
CA GLU A 329 -24.67 -2.48 6.42
C GLU A 329 -25.94 -1.82 5.87
N TYR A 330 -26.70 -1.12 6.73
CA TYR A 330 -27.84 -0.34 6.26
C TYR A 330 -27.42 0.80 5.32
N ALA A 331 -26.34 1.51 5.62
CA ALA A 331 -25.82 2.60 4.80
C ALA A 331 -25.39 2.12 3.40
N LYS A 332 -24.77 0.94 3.29
CA LYS A 332 -24.43 0.31 2.01
C LYS A 332 -25.65 0.07 1.11
N LEU A 333 -26.83 -0.13 1.70
CA LEU A 333 -28.08 -0.42 0.98
C LEU A 333 -28.90 0.84 0.64
N MET A 334 -28.48 2.03 1.07
CA MET A 334 -29.20 3.28 0.85
C MET A 334 -29.19 3.73 -0.63
N GLY A 335 -30.18 4.55 -1.00
CA GLY A 335 -30.26 5.19 -2.32
C GLY A 335 -31.03 4.40 -3.39
N LYS A 336 -31.68 3.29 -2.99
CA LYS A 336 -32.49 2.46 -3.89
C LYS A 336 -33.83 3.12 -4.24
N ASN A 337 -34.43 3.84 -3.30
CA ASN A 337 -35.75 4.43 -3.48
C ASN A 337 -35.68 5.97 -3.59
N PRO A 338 -36.66 6.65 -4.24
CA PRO A 338 -36.62 8.11 -4.44
C PRO A 338 -36.54 8.94 -3.15
N GLU A 339 -37.20 8.48 -2.08
CA GLU A 339 -37.16 9.13 -0.77
C GLU A 339 -35.75 9.05 -0.15
N GLN A 340 -35.12 7.88 -0.20
CA GLN A 340 -33.74 7.70 0.27
C GLN A 340 -32.78 8.58 -0.53
N GLN A 341 -32.94 8.67 -1.85
CA GLN A 341 -32.13 9.57 -2.68
C GLN A 341 -32.34 11.04 -2.33
N ARG A 342 -33.56 11.45 -1.96
CA ARG A 342 -33.83 12.80 -1.46
C ARG A 342 -33.07 13.07 -0.15
N LEU A 343 -33.05 12.12 0.77
CA LEU A 343 -32.31 12.24 2.03
C LEU A 343 -30.80 12.27 1.80
N LEU A 344 -30.26 11.41 0.93
CA LEU A 344 -28.85 11.40 0.55
C LEU A 344 -28.42 12.76 -0.05
N ARG A 345 -29.21 13.32 -0.98
CA ARG A 345 -28.95 14.65 -1.51
C ARG A 345 -29.00 15.75 -0.45
N ALA A 346 -29.94 15.66 0.49
CA ALA A 346 -30.04 16.64 1.58
C ALA A 346 -28.82 16.59 2.52
N ILE A 347 -28.34 15.40 2.86
CA ILE A 347 -27.18 15.23 3.75
C ILE A 347 -25.87 15.59 3.05
N GLU A 348 -25.73 15.31 1.75
CA GLU A 348 -24.60 15.74 0.94
C GLU A 348 -24.56 17.26 0.78
N ALA A 349 -25.72 17.90 0.55
CA ALA A 349 -25.80 19.36 0.46
C ALA A 349 -25.51 20.05 1.79
N TRP A 350 -25.84 19.41 2.92
CA TRP A 350 -25.47 19.90 4.25
C TRP A 350 -23.97 19.75 4.52
N ASN A 351 -23.38 18.62 4.11
CA ASN A 351 -21.98 18.26 4.34
C ASN A 351 -21.17 18.28 3.03
N LEU A 352 -21.10 19.45 2.38
CA LEU A 352 -20.40 19.60 1.09
C LEU A 352 -18.94 19.16 1.15
N GLY A 353 -18.24 19.41 2.26
CA GLY A 353 -16.84 19.04 2.44
C GLY A 353 -16.66 17.53 2.55
N ASP A 354 -17.44 16.89 3.42
CA ASP A 354 -17.37 15.42 3.59
C ASP A 354 -17.86 14.70 2.32
N ALA A 355 -18.90 15.20 1.66
CA ALA A 355 -19.42 14.63 0.41
C ALA A 355 -18.36 14.67 -0.71
N GLU A 356 -17.67 15.79 -0.87
CA GLU A 356 -16.63 15.94 -1.88
C GLU A 356 -15.36 15.14 -1.52
N ALA A 357 -15.01 15.04 -0.23
CA ALA A 357 -13.92 14.17 0.22
C ALA A 357 -14.21 12.69 -0.09
N TRP A 358 -15.43 12.24 0.20
CA TRP A 358 -15.89 10.89 -0.12
C TRP A 358 -15.88 10.61 -1.63
N ARG A 359 -16.47 11.51 -2.44
CA ARG A 359 -16.46 11.39 -3.91
C ARG A 359 -15.05 11.35 -4.47
N PHE A 360 -14.15 12.19 -3.95
CA PHE A 360 -12.77 12.23 -4.39
C PHE A 360 -12.01 10.95 -4.06
N ALA A 361 -12.11 10.45 -2.82
CA ALA A 361 -11.48 9.18 -2.43
C ALA A 361 -11.98 8.03 -3.31
N ARG A 362 -13.29 7.95 -3.53
CA ARG A 362 -13.90 6.95 -4.41
C ARG A 362 -13.39 7.04 -5.84
N ALA A 363 -13.37 8.24 -6.42
CA ALA A 363 -12.92 8.46 -7.79
C ALA A 363 -11.42 8.16 -7.98
N PHE A 364 -10.59 8.55 -7.01
CA PHE A 364 -9.15 8.28 -7.03
C PHE A 364 -8.87 6.78 -6.96
N MET A 365 -9.59 6.05 -6.11
CA MET A 365 -9.50 4.60 -6.03
C MET A 365 -9.96 3.90 -7.31
N ALA A 366 -11.10 4.33 -7.87
CA ALA A 366 -11.60 3.80 -9.14
C ALA A 366 -10.60 4.03 -10.28
N ARG A 367 -9.97 5.21 -10.34
CA ARG A 367 -8.90 5.53 -11.28
C ARG A 367 -7.72 4.56 -11.14
N ARG A 368 -7.24 4.30 -9.92
CA ARG A 368 -6.12 3.38 -9.68
C ARG A 368 -6.43 1.96 -10.17
N THR A 369 -7.63 1.46 -9.91
CA THR A 369 -8.06 0.14 -10.40
C THR A 369 -8.16 0.11 -11.93
N MET A 370 -8.61 1.19 -12.56
CA MET A 370 -8.61 1.30 -14.02
C MET A 370 -7.19 1.34 -14.60
N GLU A 371 -6.27 2.12 -14.02
CA GLU A 371 -4.87 2.18 -14.43
C GLU A 371 -4.20 0.79 -14.34
N ARG A 372 -4.45 0.05 -13.26
CA ARG A 372 -3.98 -1.34 -13.13
C ARG A 372 -4.52 -2.24 -14.24
N ARG A 373 -5.83 -2.17 -14.53
CA ARG A 373 -6.45 -3.01 -15.58
C ARG A 373 -5.88 -2.69 -16.97
N LEU A 374 -5.71 -1.41 -17.28
CA LEU A 374 -5.11 -0.98 -18.54
C LEU A 374 -3.67 -1.48 -18.67
N TRP A 375 -2.88 -1.37 -17.60
CA TRP A 375 -1.53 -1.91 -17.57
C TRP A 375 -1.50 -3.43 -17.79
N GLU A 376 -2.37 -4.19 -17.12
CA GLU A 376 -2.48 -5.64 -17.32
C GLU A 376 -2.86 -6.00 -18.78
N GLU A 377 -3.73 -5.20 -19.42
CA GLU A 377 -4.12 -5.39 -20.82
C GLU A 377 -2.98 -5.09 -21.81
N GLU A 378 -2.16 -4.08 -21.53
CA GLU A 378 -0.97 -3.75 -22.32
C GLU A 378 0.12 -4.81 -22.16
N GLU A 379 0.42 -5.21 -20.92
CA GLU A 379 1.40 -6.25 -20.61
C GLU A 379 1.04 -7.59 -21.24
N ARG A 380 -0.26 -7.93 -21.32
CA ARG A 380 -0.72 -9.14 -21.99
C ARG A 380 -0.32 -9.18 -23.47
N LYS A 381 -0.26 -8.03 -24.15
CA LYS A 381 0.16 -7.93 -25.55
C LYS A 381 1.67 -8.19 -25.72
N VAL A 382 2.47 -7.78 -24.75
CA VAL A 382 3.94 -7.89 -24.79
C VAL A 382 4.41 -9.28 -24.35
N THR A 383 3.83 -9.81 -23.26
CA THR A 383 4.28 -11.05 -22.63
C THR A 383 3.55 -12.31 -23.13
N GLY A 384 2.68 -12.18 -24.15
CA GLY A 384 1.86 -13.28 -24.65
C GLY A 384 0.88 -13.84 -23.61
N GLY A 385 0.49 -13.03 -22.62
CA GLY A 385 -0.41 -13.43 -21.54
C GLY A 385 0.22 -14.19 -20.37
N LYS A 386 1.55 -14.19 -20.22
CA LYS A 386 2.22 -14.70 -19.01
C LYS A 386 2.33 -13.68 -17.87
N GLY A 387 1.82 -12.46 -18.06
CA GLY A 387 1.81 -11.39 -17.07
C GLY A 387 0.84 -11.66 -15.92
N SER A 388 1.40 -11.76 -14.71
CA SER A 388 0.76 -12.05 -13.41
C SER A 388 0.26 -13.50 -13.24
N GLU A 389 1.04 -14.33 -12.54
CA GLU A 389 0.49 -15.48 -11.84
C GLU A 389 -0.57 -14.94 -10.87
N ARG A 390 -1.85 -15.05 -11.24
CA ARG A 390 -2.92 -15.01 -10.24
C ARG A 390 -2.63 -16.18 -9.31
N VAL A 391 -2.19 -15.89 -8.09
CA VAL A 391 -2.20 -16.89 -7.02
C VAL A 391 -3.64 -17.38 -6.94
N GLU A 392 -3.86 -18.64 -7.32
CA GLU A 392 -5.16 -19.29 -7.18
C GLU A 392 -5.62 -19.10 -5.74
N ARG A 393 -6.80 -18.48 -5.59
CA ARG A 393 -7.49 -18.42 -4.31
C ARG A 393 -7.71 -19.87 -3.89
N PRO A 394 -7.32 -20.30 -2.67
CA PRO A 394 -7.80 -21.57 -2.18
C PRO A 394 -9.33 -21.47 -2.15
N GLY A 395 -9.99 -22.31 -2.94
CA GLY A 395 -11.43 -22.45 -2.93
C GLY A 395 -11.87 -22.78 -1.51
N GLY A 396 -12.80 -22.00 -0.99
CA GLY A 396 -13.57 -22.41 0.16
C GLY A 396 -14.58 -23.44 -0.32
N ASP A 397 -14.46 -24.65 0.20
CA ASP A 397 -15.61 -25.55 0.37
C ASP A 397 -16.47 -25.09 1.54
#